data_AF-A0A6C0FYG3-F1
#
_entry.id   AF-A0A6C0FYG3-F1
#
_cell.length_a   1.000
_cell.length_b   1.000
_cell.length_c   1.000
_cell.angle_alpha   90.00
_cell.angle_beta   90.00
_cell.angle_gamma   90.00
#
_symmetry.space_group_name_H-M   'P 1'
#
loop_
_entity.id
_entity.type
_entity.pdbx_description
1 polymer ?
#
loop_
_entity_poly.entity_id
_entity_poly.type
_entity_poly.pdbx_seq_one_letter_code
_entity_poly.pdbx_strand_id
1 'polypeptide(L)'
;MNERQDCEPEACVKHYAEEDWIDWLLGGKPAAERDAMLRHLAHCARCLATRQTWEPLLAGDMNAAAQHTAPERLRAEAVQPQSGEPWPGSASAAGGLAARDPQSGEPWPGSAPAAGGLAARDPQPEPPILSAALYRRLRLRFQLRSAGLRVRRALHAQRRVGIVAAAAAMLLVVCATGLYRSSQNQEEQRKVSAATLEPTAATFLLDPQTAGYKVHPELEELGDGYIWFNNMSGEVYVMLEGLLPSVGHDVQVWAVDETKHEHVNLGLLHRDQASRAHLYVKQSLLLQAHHLALTVEPSGGSRNPTEPEVLVFKLQRG
;
A
#
# COMPACT_ATOMS: atom_id res chain seq x y z
N MET A 1 45.70 -9.04 26.69
CA MET A 1 44.23 -9.02 26.80
C MET A 1 43.70 -9.12 25.38
N ASN A 2 43.18 -10.29 24.98
CA ASN A 2 42.56 -10.44 23.66
C ASN A 2 41.19 -9.78 23.69
N GLU A 3 41.00 -8.76 22.86
CA GLU A 3 39.69 -8.19 22.53
C GLU A 3 38.76 -9.32 22.08
N ARG A 4 37.69 -9.54 22.84
CA ARG A 4 36.55 -10.31 22.36
C ARG A 4 35.91 -9.46 21.28
N GLN A 5 36.10 -9.88 20.04
CA GLN A 5 35.39 -9.32 18.91
C GLN A 5 33.93 -9.72 19.09
N ASP A 6 33.15 -8.82 19.70
CA ASP A 6 31.71 -8.98 19.90
C ASP A 6 31.06 -8.95 18.50
N CYS A 7 30.82 -10.14 17.95
CA CYS A 7 30.02 -10.31 16.75
C CYS A 7 28.65 -9.66 16.98
N GLU A 8 28.37 -8.61 16.21
CA GLU A 8 27.05 -8.00 16.07
C GLU A 8 25.97 -9.10 15.97
N PRO A 9 24.94 -9.08 16.82
CA PRO A 9 23.99 -10.18 17.01
C PRO A 9 23.09 -10.49 15.79
N GLU A 10 23.22 -9.76 14.67
CA GLU A 10 22.24 -9.81 13.59
C GLU A 10 22.57 -10.76 12.42
N ALA A 11 23.81 -11.23 12.24
CA ALA A 11 24.14 -12.07 11.08
C ALA A 11 24.91 -13.35 11.43
N CYS A 12 24.19 -14.39 11.85
CA CYS A 12 24.72 -15.76 11.88
C CYS A 12 25.01 -16.23 10.44
N VAL A 13 26.20 -16.01 9.89
CA VAL A 13 26.55 -16.28 8.48
C VAL A 13 26.23 -17.71 8.02
N LYS A 14 26.33 -18.70 8.92
CA LYS A 14 26.04 -20.11 8.60
C LYS A 14 24.56 -20.50 8.73
N HIS A 15 23.74 -19.71 9.43
CA HIS A 15 22.32 -19.95 9.70
C HIS A 15 21.94 -21.42 9.87
N TYR A 16 22.55 -22.14 10.84
CA TYR A 16 22.08 -23.49 11.16
C TYR A 16 20.59 -23.42 11.54
N ALA A 17 19.78 -24.19 10.82
CA ALA A 17 18.35 -24.25 11.04
C ALA A 17 18.07 -24.89 12.41
N GLU A 18 16.88 -24.67 12.96
CA GLU A 18 16.51 -25.31 14.24
C GLU A 18 16.52 -26.84 14.10
N GLU A 19 16.19 -27.35 12.91
CA GLU A 19 16.27 -28.75 12.52
C GLU A 19 17.69 -29.32 12.64
N ASP A 20 18.72 -28.55 12.25
CA ASP A 20 20.11 -29.00 12.37
C ASP A 20 20.49 -29.20 13.83
N TRP A 21 20.04 -28.30 14.73
CA TRP A 21 20.31 -28.42 16.17
C TRP A 21 19.59 -29.61 16.79
N ILE A 22 18.38 -29.92 16.34
CA ILE A 22 17.63 -31.11 16.79
C ILE A 22 18.36 -32.39 16.35
N ASP A 23 18.76 -32.46 15.08
CA ASP A 23 19.52 -33.61 14.55
C ASP A 23 20.86 -33.77 15.26
N TRP A 24 21.52 -32.66 15.57
CA TRP A 24 22.76 -32.63 16.33
C TRP A 24 22.57 -33.16 17.77
N LEU A 25 21.53 -32.69 18.47
CA LEU A 25 21.20 -33.12 19.84
C LEU A 25 20.78 -34.59 19.90
N LEU A 26 20.13 -35.11 18.86
CA LEU A 26 19.73 -36.52 18.76
C LEU A 26 20.85 -37.43 18.25
N GLY A 27 22.04 -36.89 17.96
CA GLY A 27 23.19 -37.66 17.48
C GLY A 27 23.11 -38.09 16.01
N GLY A 28 22.17 -37.54 15.22
CA GLY A 28 21.98 -37.85 13.80
C GLY A 28 22.96 -37.15 12.85
N LYS A 29 23.76 -36.19 13.34
CA LYS A 29 24.73 -35.44 12.54
C LYS A 29 26.10 -36.16 12.47
N PRO A 30 26.78 -36.18 11.31
CA PRO A 30 28.14 -36.70 11.18
C PRO A 30 29.13 -35.99 12.11
N ALA A 31 30.16 -36.70 12.59
CA ALA A 31 31.13 -36.17 13.56
C ALA A 31 31.77 -34.84 13.11
N ALA A 32 32.17 -34.74 11.84
CA ALA A 32 32.78 -33.51 11.29
C ALA A 32 31.81 -32.30 11.32
N GLU A 33 30.52 -32.53 11.07
CA GLU A 33 29.50 -31.49 11.13
C GLU A 33 29.19 -31.10 12.58
N ARG A 34 29.17 -32.08 13.49
CA ARG A 34 29.01 -31.83 14.92
C ARG A 34 30.10 -30.92 15.48
N ASP A 35 31.36 -31.16 15.10
CA ASP A 35 32.48 -30.33 15.52
C ASP A 35 32.37 -28.91 14.94
N ALA A 36 31.92 -28.79 13.68
CA ALA A 36 31.68 -27.49 13.06
C ALA A 36 30.55 -26.71 13.75
N MET A 37 29.49 -27.39 14.19
CA MET A 37 28.38 -26.80 14.96
C MET A 37 28.81 -26.39 16.37
N LEU A 38 29.61 -27.22 17.07
CA LEU A 38 30.18 -26.88 18.37
C LEU A 38 31.08 -25.65 18.33
N ARG A 39 31.99 -25.57 17.33
CA ARG A 39 32.82 -24.37 17.11
C ARG A 39 31.98 -23.12 16.88
N HIS A 40 30.85 -23.25 16.20
CA HIS A 40 29.94 -22.13 15.95
C HIS A 40 29.19 -21.70 17.23
N LEU A 41 28.72 -22.66 18.03
CA LEU A 41 28.05 -22.37 19.32
C LEU A 41 28.91 -21.52 20.26
N ALA A 42 30.21 -21.75 20.26
CA ALA A 42 31.15 -20.98 21.08
C ALA A 42 31.19 -19.48 20.72
N HIS A 43 30.72 -19.10 19.53
CA HIS A 43 30.82 -17.74 19.01
C HIS A 43 29.47 -17.12 18.60
N CYS A 44 28.36 -17.85 18.70
CA CYS A 44 27.05 -17.37 18.26
C CYS A 44 25.98 -17.49 19.36
N ALA A 45 25.66 -16.36 20.00
CA ALA A 45 24.65 -16.29 21.07
C ALA A 45 23.25 -16.75 20.60
N ARG A 46 22.89 -16.48 19.34
CA ARG A 46 21.61 -16.92 18.77
C ARG A 46 21.51 -18.45 18.68
N CYS A 47 22.54 -19.10 18.13
CA CYS A 47 22.56 -20.57 18.05
C CYS A 47 22.66 -21.21 19.44
N LEU A 48 23.36 -20.58 20.38
CA LEU A 48 23.40 -21.02 21.78
C LEU A 48 22.01 -20.97 22.42
N ALA A 49 21.29 -19.87 22.27
CA ALA A 49 19.92 -19.74 22.78
C ALA A 49 18.96 -20.77 22.14
N THR A 50 19.10 -21.01 20.82
CA THR A 50 18.35 -22.07 20.14
C THR A 50 18.65 -23.44 20.74
N ARG A 51 19.93 -23.80 20.93
CA ARG A 51 20.30 -25.08 21.58
C ARG A 51 19.71 -25.19 22.98
N GLN A 52 19.88 -24.17 23.82
CA GLN A 52 19.37 -24.16 25.20
C GLN A 52 17.84 -24.30 25.27
N THR A 53 17.13 -23.87 24.23
CA THR A 53 15.68 -24.05 24.11
C THR A 53 15.31 -25.52 23.84
N TRP A 54 16.10 -26.22 23.03
CA TRP A 54 15.80 -27.60 22.59
C TRP A 54 16.34 -28.69 23.52
N GLU A 55 17.49 -28.45 24.15
CA GLU A 55 18.15 -29.40 25.06
C GLU A 55 17.22 -29.95 26.17
N PRO A 56 16.47 -29.13 26.95
CA PRO A 56 15.58 -29.65 27.97
C PRO A 56 14.34 -30.37 27.40
N LEU A 57 13.86 -29.96 26.22
CA LEU A 57 12.70 -30.59 25.59
C LEU A 57 13.02 -32.01 25.10
N LEU A 58 14.24 -32.21 24.57
CA LEU A 58 14.70 -33.50 24.08
C LEU A 58 15.18 -34.41 25.21
N ALA A 59 15.77 -33.85 26.29
CA ALA A 59 16.21 -34.62 27.45
C ALA A 59 15.05 -35.38 28.13
N GLY A 60 13.86 -34.79 28.21
CA GLY A 60 12.66 -35.45 28.75
C GLY A 60 12.24 -36.68 27.94
N ASP A 61 12.26 -36.57 26.61
CA ASP A 61 11.87 -37.66 25.72
C ASP A 61 12.93 -38.79 25.67
N MET A 62 14.23 -38.45 25.77
CA MET A 62 15.31 -39.44 25.85
C MET A 62 15.24 -40.24 27.16
N ASN A 63 14.92 -39.59 28.28
CA ASN A 63 14.72 -40.26 29.56
C ASN A 63 13.50 -41.20 29.53
N ALA A 64 12.40 -40.80 28.89
CA ALA A 64 11.23 -41.65 28.73
C ALA A 64 11.51 -42.86 27.82
N ALA A 65 12.29 -42.68 26.75
CA ALA A 65 12.68 -43.78 25.86
C ALA A 65 13.61 -44.79 26.56
N ALA A 66 14.59 -44.31 27.34
CA ALA A 66 15.51 -45.18 28.09
C ALA A 66 14.78 -46.04 29.14
N GLN A 67 13.73 -45.51 29.76
CA GLN A 67 12.89 -46.24 30.71
C GLN A 67 12.05 -47.35 30.07
N HIS A 68 11.75 -47.26 28.77
CA HIS A 68 10.99 -48.30 28.04
C HIS A 68 11.87 -49.39 27.41
N THR A 69 13.19 -49.18 27.31
CA THR A 69 14.14 -50.18 26.82
C THR A 69 14.74 -51.07 27.92
N ALA A 70 14.39 -50.85 29.19
CA ALA A 70 14.74 -51.78 30.26
C ALA A 70 14.02 -53.12 30.01
N PRO A 71 14.76 -54.24 29.90
CA PRO A 71 14.21 -55.46 29.37
C PRO A 71 13.11 -56.00 30.28
N GLU A 72 11.91 -56.10 29.71
CA GLU A 72 10.78 -56.90 30.16
C GLU A 72 11.12 -58.41 30.03
N ARG A 73 12.30 -58.84 30.50
CA ARG A 73 12.72 -60.24 30.59
C ARG A 73 12.63 -60.81 32.01
N LEU A 74 12.26 -60.01 33.00
CA LEU A 74 12.01 -60.49 34.38
C LEU A 74 10.53 -60.53 34.75
N ARG A 75 9.61 -60.29 33.80
CA ARG A 75 8.15 -60.28 34.07
C ARG A 75 7.34 -61.36 33.35
N ALA A 76 7.99 -62.24 32.60
CA ALA A 76 7.33 -63.29 31.81
C ALA A 76 7.67 -64.71 32.29
N GLU A 77 7.61 -64.95 33.60
CA GLU A 77 7.70 -66.30 34.17
C GLU A 77 6.61 -66.50 35.24
N ALA A 78 5.35 -66.40 34.81
CA ALA A 78 4.19 -67.08 35.40
C ALA A 78 2.93 -66.69 34.61
N VAL A 79 2.45 -67.58 33.74
CA VAL A 79 1.05 -68.03 33.62
C VAL A 79 0.87 -68.77 32.29
N GLN A 80 0.25 -69.93 32.43
CA GLN A 80 0.13 -71.07 31.52
C GLN A 80 -0.82 -70.87 30.30
N PRO A 81 -0.83 -71.83 29.36
CA PRO A 81 -1.42 -71.69 28.03
C PRO A 81 -2.90 -72.10 28.00
N GLN A 82 -3.66 -71.54 27.05
CA GLN A 82 -4.85 -72.20 26.52
C GLN A 82 -4.90 -72.14 25.00
N SER A 83 -5.25 -73.30 24.48
CA SER A 83 -5.36 -73.80 23.12
C SER A 83 -6.59 -73.31 22.36
N GLY A 84 -6.53 -73.42 21.02
CA GLY A 84 -7.71 -73.54 20.15
C GLY A 84 -7.62 -72.62 18.93
N GLU A 85 -6.91 -72.99 17.87
CA GLU A 85 -7.41 -73.68 16.66
C GLU A 85 -7.98 -72.74 15.56
N PRO A 86 -8.09 -73.17 14.29
CA PRO A 86 -7.47 -72.48 13.15
C PRO A 86 -8.51 -71.92 12.15
N TRP A 87 -8.08 -71.29 11.06
CA TRP A 87 -8.60 -71.49 9.69
C TRP A 87 -7.79 -70.68 8.62
N PRO A 88 -7.91 -71.02 7.31
CA PRO A 88 -6.85 -70.91 6.29
C PRO A 88 -7.14 -69.94 5.12
N GLY A 89 -6.20 -69.89 4.17
CA GLY A 89 -6.43 -69.55 2.76
C GLY A 89 -6.02 -68.12 2.38
N SER A 90 -4.83 -67.86 1.82
CA SER A 90 -4.42 -68.03 0.41
C SER A 90 -5.22 -67.19 -0.61
N ALA A 91 -4.59 -66.18 -1.20
CA ALA A 91 -4.70 -65.88 -2.63
C ALA A 91 -3.57 -64.93 -3.08
N SER A 92 -2.79 -65.41 -4.05
CA SER A 92 -1.81 -64.67 -4.85
C SER A 92 -2.44 -64.11 -6.12
N ALA A 93 -1.95 -62.97 -6.61
CA ALA A 93 -1.84 -62.59 -8.04
C ALA A 93 -0.85 -61.40 -8.09
N ALA A 94 0.34 -61.42 -8.73
CA ALA A 94 0.78 -61.77 -10.08
C ALA A 94 0.55 -60.67 -11.15
N GLY A 95 1.67 -60.23 -11.77
CA GLY A 95 1.77 -59.50 -13.05
C GLY A 95 2.16 -58.01 -12.92
N GLY A 96 3.12 -57.42 -13.63
CA GLY A 96 4.08 -57.79 -14.69
C GLY A 96 4.99 -56.56 -14.94
N LEU A 97 6.32 -56.67 -15.06
CA LEU A 97 7.13 -56.84 -16.28
C LEU A 97 6.91 -55.83 -17.43
N ALA A 98 7.88 -54.93 -17.64
CA ALA A 98 8.50 -54.53 -18.93
C ALA A 98 9.46 -53.34 -18.68
N ALA A 99 10.79 -53.51 -18.68
CA ALA A 99 11.70 -53.60 -19.84
C ALA A 99 12.04 -52.22 -20.47
N ARG A 100 13.29 -51.72 -20.27
CA ARG A 100 14.38 -51.71 -21.26
C ARG A 100 15.56 -50.81 -20.84
N ASP A 101 16.74 -51.43 -20.84
CA ASP A 101 18.12 -50.91 -20.96
C ASP A 101 18.40 -50.54 -22.47
N PRO A 102 19.59 -50.12 -22.97
CA PRO A 102 20.93 -49.94 -22.34
C PRO A 102 21.85 -48.79 -22.91
N GLN A 103 23.11 -48.75 -22.40
CA GLN A 103 24.40 -48.36 -23.07
C GLN A 103 24.68 -46.84 -23.30
N SER A 104 25.90 -46.29 -23.22
CA SER A 104 27.28 -46.81 -23.39
C SER A 104 28.36 -45.79 -22.96
N GLY A 105 29.54 -46.30 -22.57
CA GLY A 105 30.88 -45.73 -22.83
C GLY A 105 31.46 -44.81 -21.74
N GLU A 106 32.74 -44.86 -21.34
CA GLU A 106 33.90 -45.70 -21.70
C GLU A 106 35.02 -45.37 -20.65
N PRO A 107 36.18 -46.06 -20.66
CA PRO A 107 37.07 -46.28 -19.52
C PRO A 107 38.25 -45.29 -19.49
N TRP A 108 39.06 -45.26 -18.42
CA TRP A 108 40.53 -45.09 -18.47
C TRP A 108 41.16 -45.51 -17.11
N PRO A 109 42.47 -45.84 -17.07
CA PRO A 109 43.06 -46.83 -16.16
C PRO A 109 44.01 -46.25 -15.10
N GLY A 110 44.31 -47.09 -14.10
CA GLY A 110 45.65 -47.30 -13.56
C GLY A 110 46.28 -46.21 -12.69
N SER A 111 46.39 -46.46 -11.38
CA SER A 111 47.67 -46.51 -10.64
C SER A 111 47.46 -46.71 -9.13
N ALA A 112 47.85 -47.88 -8.65
CA ALA A 112 48.40 -48.07 -7.29
C ALA A 112 49.94 -47.86 -7.39
N PRO A 113 50.76 -47.89 -6.31
CA PRO A 113 50.47 -48.26 -4.92
C PRO A 113 51.18 -47.37 -3.83
N ALA A 114 50.86 -47.61 -2.55
CA ALA A 114 51.75 -47.61 -1.36
C ALA A 114 50.89 -47.38 -0.09
N ALA A 115 50.54 -48.42 0.66
CA ALA A 115 51.31 -48.99 1.77
C ALA A 115 51.60 -47.99 2.91
N GLY A 116 50.83 -48.08 4.01
CA GLY A 116 51.13 -47.39 5.26
C GLY A 116 50.06 -47.51 6.35
N GLY A 117 50.22 -48.47 7.26
CA GLY A 117 49.83 -48.34 8.68
C GLY A 117 48.35 -48.48 9.06
N LEU A 118 47.85 -49.71 9.10
CA LEU A 118 46.63 -50.07 9.86
C LEU A 118 46.91 -50.02 11.37
N ALA A 119 46.72 -48.84 11.97
CA ALA A 119 46.50 -48.75 13.41
C ALA A 119 45.06 -49.22 13.68
N ALA A 120 44.93 -50.35 14.39
CA ALA A 120 43.66 -50.88 14.86
C ALA A 120 42.93 -49.81 15.69
N ARG A 121 41.90 -49.23 15.08
CA ARG A 121 41.01 -48.23 15.69
C ARG A 121 39.97 -49.00 16.47
N ASP A 122 39.95 -48.84 17.79
CA ASP A 122 38.94 -49.40 18.67
C ASP A 122 37.52 -49.12 18.12
N PRO A 123 36.62 -50.11 18.06
CA PRO A 123 35.24 -49.89 17.66
C PRO A 123 34.57 -48.96 18.67
N GLN A 124 34.39 -47.70 18.26
CA GLN A 124 33.54 -46.76 18.98
C GLN A 124 32.14 -47.37 19.12
N PRO A 125 31.53 -47.33 20.31
CA PRO A 125 30.17 -47.81 20.51
C PRO A 125 29.22 -47.02 19.60
N GLU A 126 28.55 -47.73 18.69
CA GLU A 126 27.51 -47.12 17.85
C GLU A 126 26.45 -46.48 18.75
N PRO A 127 26.10 -45.21 18.53
CA PRO A 127 25.09 -44.55 19.34
C PRO A 127 23.76 -45.31 19.18
N PRO A 128 22.97 -45.45 20.27
CA PRO A 128 21.68 -46.10 20.20
C PRO A 128 20.80 -45.38 19.19
N ILE A 129 20.45 -46.06 18.11
CA ILE A 129 19.60 -45.53 17.04
C ILE A 129 18.23 -45.27 17.65
N LEU A 130 17.93 -44.00 17.95
CA LEU A 130 16.62 -43.57 18.41
C LEU A 130 15.54 -44.02 17.41
N SER A 131 14.43 -44.54 17.92
CA SER A 131 13.36 -45.07 17.09
C SER A 131 12.78 -44.00 16.15
N ALA A 132 12.62 -44.34 14.87
CA ALA A 132 12.12 -43.44 13.83
C ALA A 132 10.74 -42.81 14.16
N ALA A 133 9.97 -43.45 15.04
CA ALA A 133 8.68 -42.96 15.52
C ALA A 133 8.81 -41.71 16.40
N LEU A 134 9.84 -41.64 17.25
CA LEU A 134 10.09 -40.50 18.14
C LEU A 134 10.53 -39.28 17.31
N TYR A 135 11.40 -39.52 16.32
CA TYR A 135 11.84 -38.51 15.36
C TYR A 135 10.66 -37.89 14.58
N ARG A 136 9.70 -38.70 14.10
CA ARG A 136 8.48 -38.18 13.43
C ARG A 136 7.61 -37.31 14.35
N ARG A 137 7.43 -37.70 15.61
CA ARG A 137 6.60 -36.94 16.57
C ARG A 137 7.19 -35.57 16.89
N LEU A 138 8.51 -35.51 17.09
CA LEU A 138 9.21 -34.24 17.34
C LEU A 138 9.12 -33.30 16.13
N ARG A 139 9.30 -33.84 14.91
CA ARG A 139 9.22 -33.05 13.68
C ARG A 139 7.82 -32.43 13.45
N LEU A 140 6.75 -33.14 13.79
CA LEU A 140 5.38 -32.60 13.68
C LEU A 140 5.12 -31.46 14.67
N ARG A 141 5.55 -31.60 15.93
CA ARG A 141 5.43 -30.52 16.93
C ARG A 141 6.22 -29.28 16.53
N PHE A 142 7.39 -29.48 15.92
CA PHE A 142 8.20 -28.41 15.36
C PHE A 142 7.49 -27.65 14.23
N GLN A 143 6.94 -28.39 13.26
CA GLN A 143 6.23 -27.77 12.12
C GLN A 143 5.01 -26.95 12.59
N LEU A 144 4.27 -27.45 13.57
CA LEU A 144 3.12 -26.72 14.14
C LEU A 144 3.55 -25.44 14.87
N ARG A 145 4.62 -25.49 15.68
CA ARG A 145 5.11 -24.32 16.42
C ARG A 145 5.71 -23.25 15.51
N SER A 146 6.48 -23.66 14.49
CA SER A 146 7.07 -22.73 13.52
C SER A 146 6.01 -22.11 12.59
N ALA A 147 4.95 -22.84 12.26
CA ALA A 147 3.80 -22.30 11.53
C ALA A 147 3.05 -21.23 12.36
N GLY A 148 2.81 -21.49 13.65
CA GLY A 148 2.14 -20.52 14.54
C GLY A 148 2.90 -19.20 14.70
N LEU A 149 4.23 -19.24 14.77
CA LEU A 149 5.05 -18.02 14.84
C LEU A 149 5.06 -17.23 13.52
N ARG A 150 5.05 -17.92 12.36
CA ARG A 150 4.94 -17.28 11.05
C ARG A 150 3.59 -16.55 10.87
N VAL A 151 2.49 -17.17 11.28
CA VAL A 151 1.15 -16.56 11.23
C VAL A 151 1.07 -15.32 12.12
N ARG A 152 1.61 -15.36 13.35
CA ARG A 152 1.60 -14.20 14.26
C ARG A 152 2.40 -13.02 13.70
N ARG A 153 3.57 -13.25 13.11
CA ARG A 153 4.38 -12.18 12.48
C ARG A 153 3.67 -11.58 11.27
N ALA A 154 3.02 -12.39 10.44
CA ALA A 154 2.24 -11.92 9.29
C ALA A 154 1.05 -11.04 9.71
N LEU A 155 0.31 -11.44 10.75
CA LEU A 155 -0.82 -10.66 11.29
C LEU A 155 -0.37 -9.33 11.90
N HIS A 156 0.76 -9.29 12.62
CA HIS A 156 1.31 -8.05 13.16
C HIS A 156 1.81 -7.10 12.07
N ALA A 157 2.43 -7.62 11.00
CA ALA A 157 2.83 -6.82 9.85
C ALA A 157 1.61 -6.20 9.15
N GLN A 158 0.54 -6.98 8.92
CA GLN A 158 -0.68 -6.45 8.29
C GLN A 158 -1.40 -5.40 9.15
N ARG A 159 -1.42 -5.55 10.48
CA ARG A 159 -2.01 -4.52 11.37
C ARG A 159 -1.29 -3.18 11.27
N ARG A 160 0.05 -3.18 11.17
CA ARG A 160 0.83 -1.94 11.02
C ARG A 160 0.55 -1.25 9.69
N VAL A 161 0.47 -2.02 8.60
CA VAL A 161 0.12 -1.48 7.27
C VAL A 161 -1.29 -0.90 7.27
N GLY A 162 -2.26 -1.58 7.89
CA GLY A 162 -3.64 -1.09 7.98
C GLY A 162 -3.77 0.24 8.73
N ILE A 163 -3.04 0.43 9.84
CA ILE A 163 -3.05 1.69 10.61
C ILE A 163 -2.47 2.84 9.78
N VAL A 164 -1.34 2.62 9.10
CA VAL A 164 -0.71 3.65 8.26
C VAL A 164 -1.62 4.04 7.10
N ALA A 165 -2.25 3.06 6.44
CA ALA A 165 -3.19 3.31 5.36
C ALA A 165 -4.43 4.11 5.83
N ALA A 166 -5.00 3.76 6.99
CA ALA A 166 -6.13 4.48 7.56
C ALA A 166 -5.77 5.93 7.95
N ALA A 167 -4.59 6.15 8.52
CA ALA A 167 -4.11 7.50 8.85
C ALA A 167 -3.90 8.35 7.59
N ALA A 168 -3.31 7.78 6.53
CA ALA A 168 -3.14 8.46 5.25
C ALA A 168 -4.48 8.81 4.60
N ALA A 169 -5.46 7.89 4.62
CA ALA A 169 -6.80 8.15 4.10
C ALA A 169 -7.51 9.27 4.87
N MET A 170 -7.44 9.27 6.21
CA MET A 170 -8.00 10.36 7.03
C MET A 170 -7.35 11.71 6.73
N LEU A 171 -6.02 11.75 6.56
CA LEU A 171 -5.31 12.98 6.20
C LEU A 171 -5.78 13.53 4.85
N LEU A 172 -5.95 12.67 3.84
CA LEU A 172 -6.45 13.06 2.53
C LEU A 172 -7.86 13.65 2.60
N VAL A 173 -8.76 13.05 3.40
CA VAL A 173 -10.12 13.57 3.61
C VAL A 173 -10.08 14.95 4.27
N VAL A 174 -9.22 15.15 5.27
CA VAL A 174 -9.06 16.45 5.94
C VAL A 174 -8.52 17.50 4.97
N CYS A 175 -7.50 17.17 4.16
CA CYS A 175 -6.96 18.08 3.14
C CYS A 175 -8.00 18.43 2.08
N ALA A 176 -8.74 17.44 1.55
CA ALA A 176 -9.80 17.67 0.58
C ALA A 176 -10.91 18.57 1.14
N THR A 177 -11.33 18.33 2.38
CA THR A 177 -12.33 19.15 3.07
C THR A 177 -11.84 20.58 3.32
N GLY A 178 -10.56 20.72 3.70
CA GLY A 178 -9.93 22.04 3.90
C GLY A 178 -9.87 22.85 2.62
N LEU A 179 -9.45 22.24 1.51
CA LEU A 179 -9.42 22.89 0.18
C LEU A 179 -10.83 23.28 -0.29
N TYR A 180 -11.81 22.40 -0.10
CA TYR A 180 -13.20 22.67 -0.46
C TYR A 180 -13.78 23.87 0.33
N ARG A 181 -13.59 23.87 1.66
CA ARG A 181 -14.02 24.99 2.51
C ARG A 181 -13.29 26.30 2.17
N SER A 182 -12.00 26.25 1.87
CA SER A 182 -11.25 27.44 1.46
C SER A 182 -11.78 28.03 0.16
N SER A 183 -12.15 27.19 -0.81
CA SER A 183 -12.71 27.65 -2.08
C SER A 183 -14.06 28.33 -1.89
N GLN A 184 -14.96 27.74 -1.10
CA GLN A 184 -16.26 28.36 -0.79
C GLN A 184 -16.10 29.69 -0.05
N ASN A 185 -15.21 29.74 0.93
CA ASN A 185 -14.96 30.97 1.70
C ASN A 185 -14.43 32.11 0.81
N GLN A 186 -13.61 31.81 -0.22
CA GLN A 186 -13.16 32.83 -1.18
C GLN A 186 -14.30 33.36 -2.05
N GLU A 187 -15.25 32.52 -2.46
CA GLU A 187 -16.41 32.97 -3.25
C GLU A 187 -17.32 33.88 -2.41
N GLU A 188 -17.61 33.48 -1.17
CA GLU A 188 -18.43 34.26 -0.23
C GLU A 188 -17.76 35.60 0.12
N GLN A 189 -16.45 35.58 0.40
CA GLN A 189 -15.67 36.79 0.66
C GLN A 189 -15.68 37.76 -0.54
N ARG A 190 -15.66 37.22 -1.77
CA ARG A 190 -15.81 38.03 -3.00
C ARG A 190 -17.21 38.63 -3.13
N LYS A 191 -18.27 37.87 -2.86
CA LYS A 191 -19.64 38.40 -2.82
C LYS A 191 -19.80 39.55 -1.83
N VAL A 192 -19.25 39.39 -0.62
CA VAL A 192 -19.26 40.45 0.42
C VAL A 192 -18.46 41.68 -0.03
N SER A 193 -17.31 41.48 -0.67
CA SER A 193 -16.50 42.57 -1.19
C SER A 193 -17.23 43.33 -2.31
N ALA A 194 -17.85 42.62 -3.25
CA ALA A 194 -18.66 43.19 -4.32
C ALA A 194 -19.88 43.94 -3.77
N ALA A 195 -20.55 43.40 -2.74
CA ALA A 195 -21.69 44.06 -2.08
C ALA A 195 -21.28 45.34 -1.31
N THR A 196 -20.03 45.42 -0.87
CA THR A 196 -19.48 46.63 -0.26
C THR A 196 -19.21 47.71 -1.31
N LEU A 197 -18.78 47.31 -2.51
CA LEU A 197 -18.52 48.22 -3.63
C LEU A 197 -19.81 48.76 -4.24
N GLU A 198 -20.81 47.91 -4.43
CA GLU A 198 -22.10 48.29 -5.00
C GLU A 198 -23.23 47.92 -4.03
N PRO A 199 -23.55 48.82 -3.07
CA PRO A 199 -24.58 48.55 -2.07
C PRO A 199 -25.96 48.27 -2.68
N THR A 200 -26.27 48.81 -3.87
CA THR A 200 -27.55 48.55 -4.54
C THR A 200 -27.66 47.12 -5.06
N ALA A 201 -26.53 46.43 -5.28
CA ALA A 201 -26.45 45.03 -5.66
C ALA A 201 -26.37 44.08 -4.45
N ALA A 202 -26.23 44.59 -3.22
CA ALA A 202 -25.96 43.76 -2.04
C ALA A 202 -27.02 42.67 -1.80
N THR A 203 -28.31 43.03 -1.87
CA THR A 203 -29.41 42.07 -1.71
C THR A 203 -29.37 40.98 -2.78
N PHE A 204 -29.04 41.35 -4.02
CA PHE A 204 -28.90 40.43 -5.15
C PHE A 204 -27.69 39.49 -4.99
N LEU A 205 -26.52 40.01 -4.60
CA LEU A 205 -25.28 39.22 -4.46
C LEU A 205 -25.38 38.20 -3.32
N LEU A 206 -26.11 38.54 -2.25
CA LEU A 206 -26.32 37.68 -1.09
C LEU A 206 -27.51 36.72 -1.25
N ASP A 207 -28.27 36.83 -2.35
CA ASP A 207 -29.36 35.91 -2.63
C ASP A 207 -28.80 34.49 -2.89
N PRO A 208 -29.29 33.44 -2.20
CA PRO A 208 -28.86 32.06 -2.42
C PRO A 208 -29.14 31.54 -3.85
N GLN A 209 -30.05 32.18 -4.60
CA GLN A 209 -30.34 31.85 -5.99
C GLN A 209 -29.37 32.52 -6.98
N THR A 210 -28.54 33.45 -6.52
CA THR A 210 -27.53 34.11 -7.36
C THR A 210 -26.29 33.23 -7.52
N ALA A 211 -26.11 32.71 -8.73
CA ALA A 211 -24.97 31.91 -9.11
C ALA A 211 -23.78 32.81 -9.50
N GLY A 212 -22.59 32.50 -8.98
CA GLY A 212 -21.33 33.16 -9.34
C GLY A 212 -20.50 32.32 -10.30
N TYR A 213 -19.93 32.96 -11.31
CA TYR A 213 -19.12 32.32 -12.33
C TYR A 213 -17.78 33.04 -12.45
N LYS A 214 -16.68 32.30 -12.34
CA LYS A 214 -15.36 32.83 -12.69
C LYS A 214 -15.23 32.81 -14.21
N VAL A 215 -14.84 33.95 -14.79
CA VAL A 215 -14.64 34.13 -16.24
C VAL A 215 -13.22 34.61 -16.50
N HIS A 216 -12.72 34.32 -17.70
CA HIS A 216 -11.40 34.74 -18.14
C HIS A 216 -11.56 35.36 -19.54
N PRO A 217 -11.55 36.70 -19.66
CA PRO A 217 -11.56 37.38 -20.94
C PRO A 217 -10.41 36.93 -21.85
N GLU A 218 -10.61 36.97 -23.16
CA GLU A 218 -9.60 36.62 -24.15
C GLU A 218 -8.43 37.61 -24.15
N LEU A 219 -8.71 38.87 -23.79
CA LEU A 219 -7.68 39.88 -23.63
C LEU A 219 -7.01 39.73 -22.26
N GLU A 220 -5.80 39.16 -22.23
CA GLU A 220 -5.03 38.87 -21.00
C GLU A 220 -4.89 40.09 -20.07
N GLU A 221 -4.85 41.30 -20.63
CA GLU A 221 -4.77 42.54 -19.85
C GLU A 221 -5.95 42.67 -18.87
N LEU A 222 -7.16 42.24 -19.25
CA LEU A 222 -8.36 42.34 -18.42
C LEU A 222 -8.35 41.42 -17.19
N GLY A 223 -7.40 40.49 -17.10
CA GLY A 223 -7.19 39.62 -15.94
C GLY A 223 -8.33 38.63 -15.71
N ASP A 224 -8.61 38.33 -14.44
CA ASP A 224 -9.72 37.44 -14.07
C ASP A 224 -11.01 38.24 -13.92
N GLY A 225 -12.16 37.61 -14.18
CA GLY A 225 -13.46 38.21 -13.96
C GLY A 225 -14.41 37.32 -13.17
N TYR A 226 -15.46 37.93 -12.66
CA TYR A 226 -16.57 37.25 -12.00
C TYR A 226 -17.89 37.81 -12.51
N ILE A 227 -18.81 36.92 -12.86
CA ILE A 227 -20.18 37.27 -13.22
C ILE A 227 -21.09 36.59 -12.22
N TRP A 228 -21.92 37.38 -11.54
CA TRP A 228 -23.03 36.86 -10.76
C TRP A 228 -24.31 37.09 -11.53
N PHE A 229 -25.16 36.07 -11.62
CA PHE A 229 -26.42 36.14 -12.35
C PHE A 229 -27.53 35.43 -11.58
N ASN A 230 -28.69 36.07 -11.54
CA ASN A 230 -29.92 35.51 -10.99
C ASN A 230 -30.96 35.44 -12.11
N ASN A 231 -31.29 34.21 -12.52
CA ASN A 231 -32.22 33.96 -13.62
C ASN A 231 -33.67 34.30 -13.27
N MET A 232 -34.03 34.34 -11.98
CA MET A 232 -35.38 34.67 -11.53
C MET A 232 -35.62 36.18 -11.50
N SER A 233 -34.65 36.96 -11.02
CA SER A 233 -34.77 38.42 -10.96
C SER A 233 -34.32 39.14 -12.23
N GLY A 234 -33.53 38.48 -13.09
CA GLY A 234 -32.92 39.12 -14.26
C GLY A 234 -31.89 40.18 -13.87
N GLU A 235 -31.16 39.92 -12.79
CA GLU A 235 -30.10 40.78 -12.29
C GLU A 235 -28.73 40.16 -12.59
N VAL A 236 -27.77 41.02 -12.96
CA VAL A 236 -26.39 40.62 -13.21
C VAL A 236 -25.43 41.60 -12.57
N TYR A 237 -24.34 41.08 -12.01
CA TYR A 237 -23.18 41.86 -11.60
C TYR A 237 -21.95 41.31 -12.30
N VAL A 238 -21.25 42.16 -13.02
CA VAL A 238 -20.00 41.83 -13.72
C VAL A 238 -18.86 42.54 -13.00
N MET A 239 -17.77 41.85 -12.72
CA MET A 239 -16.56 42.40 -12.14
C MET A 239 -15.34 41.87 -12.87
N LEU A 240 -14.40 42.76 -13.19
CA LEU A 240 -13.09 42.41 -13.74
C LEU A 240 -12.00 42.86 -12.76
N GLU A 241 -11.00 42.00 -12.58
CA GLU A 241 -9.82 42.18 -11.75
C GLU A 241 -8.56 41.97 -12.63
N GLY A 242 -8.01 43.05 -13.15
CA GLY A 242 -6.89 43.04 -14.10
C GLY A 242 -6.46 44.44 -14.54
N LEU A 243 -5.54 44.54 -15.48
CA LEU A 243 -5.16 45.80 -16.11
C LEU A 243 -6.27 46.25 -17.07
N LEU A 244 -7.10 47.16 -16.59
CA LEU A 244 -8.16 47.73 -17.42
C LEU A 244 -7.56 48.54 -18.57
N PRO A 245 -8.28 48.68 -19.70
CA PRO A 245 -7.76 49.34 -20.89
C PRO A 245 -7.21 50.74 -20.61
N SER A 246 -6.24 51.14 -21.45
CA SER A 246 -5.52 52.40 -21.37
C SER A 246 -6.44 53.63 -21.39
N VAL A 247 -5.86 54.80 -21.13
CA VAL A 247 -6.53 56.09 -21.35
C VAL A 247 -7.09 56.11 -22.78
N GLY A 248 -8.41 56.28 -22.92
CA GLY A 248 -9.09 56.30 -24.22
C GLY A 248 -9.99 55.10 -24.53
N HIS A 249 -10.03 54.08 -23.67
CA HIS A 249 -10.92 52.91 -23.85
C HIS A 249 -11.67 52.55 -22.57
N ASP A 250 -12.92 52.11 -22.73
CA ASP A 250 -13.78 51.58 -21.68
C ASP A 250 -14.24 50.17 -22.04
N VAL A 251 -14.57 49.35 -21.04
CA VAL A 251 -15.17 48.03 -21.28
C VAL A 251 -16.69 48.19 -21.21
N GLN A 252 -17.38 47.72 -22.24
CA GLN A 252 -18.83 47.78 -22.35
C GLN A 252 -19.44 46.39 -22.30
N VAL A 253 -20.61 46.27 -21.65
CA VAL A 253 -21.35 45.00 -21.55
C VAL A 253 -22.58 45.08 -22.44
N TRP A 254 -22.84 43.97 -23.12
CA TRP A 254 -23.97 43.78 -24.01
C TRP A 254 -24.76 42.54 -23.59
N ALA A 255 -26.08 42.64 -23.69
CA ALA A 255 -26.98 41.49 -23.71
C ALA A 255 -27.23 41.11 -25.15
N VAL A 256 -26.99 39.86 -25.51
CA VAL A 256 -27.10 39.40 -26.90
C VAL A 256 -28.23 38.39 -27.04
N ASP A 257 -29.17 38.68 -27.94
CA ASP A 257 -30.21 37.75 -28.36
C ASP A 257 -29.81 37.11 -29.70
N GLU A 258 -29.28 35.88 -29.64
CA GLU A 258 -28.86 35.11 -30.82
C GLU A 258 -30.01 34.88 -31.81
N THR A 259 -31.26 34.79 -31.33
CA THR A 259 -32.40 34.50 -32.22
C THR A 259 -32.74 35.70 -33.10
N LYS A 260 -32.62 36.91 -32.56
CA LYS A 260 -32.92 38.17 -33.25
C LYS A 260 -31.68 38.85 -33.82
N HIS A 261 -30.49 38.36 -33.50
CA HIS A 261 -29.20 38.99 -33.81
C HIS A 261 -29.15 40.43 -33.26
N GLU A 262 -29.74 40.65 -32.08
CA GLU A 262 -29.84 41.96 -31.44
C GLU A 262 -28.87 42.07 -30.26
N HIS A 263 -28.21 43.22 -30.16
CA HIS A 263 -27.31 43.56 -29.07
C HIS A 263 -27.90 44.74 -28.30
N VAL A 264 -28.16 44.53 -27.01
CA VAL A 264 -28.67 45.56 -26.11
C VAL A 264 -27.54 46.05 -25.23
N ASN A 265 -27.25 47.34 -25.29
CA ASN A 265 -26.26 47.98 -24.43
C ASN A 265 -26.70 47.93 -22.96
N LEU A 266 -25.92 47.26 -22.11
CA LEU A 266 -26.16 47.16 -20.68
C LEU A 266 -25.41 48.23 -19.87
N GLY A 267 -24.40 48.86 -20.46
CA GLY A 267 -23.62 49.94 -19.86
C GLY A 267 -22.11 49.68 -19.89
N LEU A 268 -21.37 50.68 -19.39
CA LEU A 268 -19.92 50.64 -19.23
C LEU A 268 -19.55 50.13 -17.84
N LEU A 269 -18.47 49.35 -17.73
CA LEU A 269 -17.94 48.98 -16.43
C LEU A 269 -17.42 50.22 -15.72
N HIS A 270 -17.90 50.44 -14.49
CA HIS A 270 -17.43 51.49 -13.61
C HIS A 270 -16.08 51.11 -12.99
N ARG A 271 -15.07 51.94 -13.22
CA ARG A 271 -13.71 51.74 -12.69
C ARG A 271 -13.63 52.28 -11.26
N ASP A 272 -13.51 51.39 -10.29
CA ASP A 272 -13.32 51.73 -8.87
C ASP A 272 -11.83 51.94 -8.55
N GLN A 273 -10.97 51.09 -9.10
CA GLN A 273 -9.52 51.15 -8.91
C GLN A 273 -8.79 50.94 -10.25
N ALA A 274 -7.49 51.21 -10.29
CA ALA A 274 -6.68 51.00 -11.50
C ALA A 274 -6.78 49.58 -12.06
N SER A 275 -6.98 48.59 -11.19
CA SER A 275 -7.05 47.18 -11.55
C SER A 275 -8.42 46.52 -11.36
N ARG A 276 -9.49 47.31 -11.18
CA ARG A 276 -10.82 46.76 -10.90
C ARG A 276 -11.95 47.61 -11.47
N ALA A 277 -12.84 46.97 -12.22
CA ALA A 277 -14.06 47.59 -12.71
C ALA A 277 -15.26 46.67 -12.55
N HIS A 278 -16.45 47.24 -12.40
CA HIS A 278 -17.67 46.49 -12.18
C HIS A 278 -18.89 47.16 -12.81
N LEU A 279 -19.94 46.37 -13.07
CA LEU A 279 -21.23 46.85 -13.54
C LEU A 279 -22.34 46.04 -12.89
N TYR A 280 -23.30 46.72 -12.30
CA TYR A 280 -24.55 46.11 -11.83
C TYR A 280 -25.70 46.51 -12.75
N VAL A 281 -26.49 45.53 -13.17
CA VAL A 281 -27.63 45.75 -14.04
C VAL A 281 -28.85 44.99 -13.54
N LYS A 282 -29.96 45.71 -13.47
CA LYS A 282 -31.29 45.18 -13.15
C LYS A 282 -32.23 45.49 -14.32
N GLN A 283 -32.32 44.59 -15.28
CA GLN A 283 -33.12 44.79 -16.48
C GLN A 283 -33.82 43.49 -16.90
N SER A 284 -35.13 43.55 -17.11
CA SER A 284 -35.92 42.41 -17.56
C SER A 284 -35.52 41.88 -18.94
N LEU A 285 -34.83 42.70 -19.75
CA LEU A 285 -34.28 42.30 -21.05
C LEU A 285 -33.20 41.20 -20.92
N LEU A 286 -32.53 41.08 -19.77
CA LEU A 286 -31.59 39.99 -19.49
C LEU A 286 -32.26 38.61 -19.52
N LEU A 287 -33.57 38.55 -19.26
CA LEU A 287 -34.33 37.29 -19.35
C LEU A 287 -34.50 36.81 -20.79
N GLN A 288 -34.34 37.69 -21.79
CA GLN A 288 -34.42 37.36 -23.21
C GLN A 288 -33.03 37.09 -23.82
N ALA A 289 -31.97 37.65 -23.25
CA ALA A 289 -30.59 37.48 -23.73
C ALA A 289 -30.08 36.03 -23.57
N HIS A 290 -29.40 35.52 -24.60
CA HIS A 290 -28.80 34.19 -24.61
C HIS A 290 -27.42 34.19 -23.96
N HIS A 291 -26.67 35.27 -24.16
CA HIS A 291 -25.35 35.46 -23.56
C HIS A 291 -25.09 36.94 -23.29
N LEU A 292 -24.05 37.19 -22.49
CA LEU A 292 -23.44 38.49 -22.32
C LEU A 292 -22.17 38.55 -23.16
N ALA A 293 -21.95 39.69 -23.80
CA ALA A 293 -20.69 39.97 -24.48
C ALA A 293 -20.03 41.19 -23.83
N LEU A 294 -18.71 41.16 -23.70
CA LEU A 294 -17.90 42.32 -23.33
C LEU A 294 -17.08 42.73 -24.54
N THR A 295 -17.01 44.04 -24.78
CA THR A 295 -16.18 44.64 -25.82
C THR A 295 -15.31 45.74 -25.22
N VAL A 296 -14.15 45.99 -25.82
CA VAL A 296 -13.31 47.14 -25.50
C VAL A 296 -13.64 48.25 -26.48
N GLU A 297 -14.28 49.29 -25.96
CA GLU A 297 -14.85 50.38 -26.75
C GLU A 297 -14.01 51.65 -26.57
N PRO A 298 -14.07 52.61 -27.51
CA PRO A 298 -13.55 53.95 -27.27
C PRO A 298 -14.19 54.58 -26.02
N SER A 299 -13.48 55.49 -25.36
CA SER A 299 -13.98 56.15 -24.16
C SER A 299 -15.38 56.73 -24.34
N GLY A 300 -16.28 56.41 -23.41
CA GLY A 300 -17.71 56.75 -23.49
C GLY A 300 -18.58 55.69 -24.16
N GLY A 301 -17.99 54.61 -24.68
CA GLY A 301 -18.68 53.48 -25.27
C GLY A 301 -19.11 53.68 -26.72
N SER A 302 -19.69 52.63 -27.29
CA SER A 302 -20.26 52.61 -28.62
C SER A 302 -21.76 52.33 -28.60
N ARG A 303 -22.45 52.71 -29.68
CA ARG A 303 -23.88 52.39 -29.89
C ARG A 303 -24.10 50.95 -30.35
N ASN A 304 -23.12 50.41 -31.06
CA ASN A 304 -23.07 49.03 -31.52
C ASN A 304 -21.77 48.42 -30.99
N PRO A 305 -21.73 47.11 -30.68
CA PRO A 305 -20.52 46.45 -30.22
C PRO A 305 -19.41 46.54 -31.27
N THR A 306 -18.19 46.85 -30.84
CA THR A 306 -17.00 46.69 -31.68
C THR A 306 -16.47 45.27 -31.58
N GLU A 307 -16.10 44.69 -32.72
CA GLU A 307 -15.35 43.43 -32.75
C GLU A 307 -13.84 43.69 -32.48
N PRO A 308 -13.13 42.75 -31.82
CA PRO A 308 -13.61 41.47 -31.30
C PRO A 308 -14.28 41.59 -29.92
N GLU A 309 -15.20 40.67 -29.64
CA GLU A 309 -15.71 40.43 -28.28
C GLU A 309 -14.58 39.87 -27.42
N VAL A 310 -14.29 40.53 -26.30
CA VAL A 310 -13.21 40.09 -25.39
C VAL A 310 -13.70 39.06 -24.37
N LEU A 311 -15.00 38.88 -24.22
CA LEU A 311 -15.59 37.82 -23.42
C LEU A 311 -17.00 37.52 -23.90
N VAL A 312 -17.32 36.23 -24.04
CA VAL A 312 -18.68 35.75 -24.29
C VAL A 312 -19.10 34.83 -23.14
N PHE A 313 -20.15 35.20 -22.41
CA PHE A 313 -20.66 34.44 -21.28
C PHE A 313 -22.10 33.97 -21.53
N LYS A 314 -22.27 32.67 -21.75
CA LYS A 314 -23.60 32.07 -21.94
C LYS A 314 -24.40 32.07 -20.65
N LEU A 315 -25.58 32.68 -20.68
CA LEU A 315 -26.48 32.74 -19.54
C LEU A 315 -27.11 31.35 -19.33
N GLN A 316 -26.81 30.74 -18.18
CA GLN A 316 -27.38 29.46 -17.81
C GLN A 316 -28.85 29.65 -17.40
N ARG A 317 -29.77 29.10 -18.18
CA ARG A 317 -31.19 29.02 -17.83
C ARG A 317 -31.48 27.61 -17.35
N GLY A 318 -31.75 27.48 -16.05
CA GLY A 318 -32.20 26.22 -15.43
C GLY A 318 -33.63 25.86 -15.81
#